data_AF-R7WL92-F1
#
_entry.id   AF-R7WL92-F1
#
_cell.length_a   1.000
_cell.length_b   1.000
_cell.length_c   1.000
_cell.angle_alpha   90.00
_cell.angle_beta   90.00
_cell.angle_gamma   90.00
#
_symmetry.space_group_name_H-M   'P 1'
#
loop_
_entity.id
_entity.type
_entity.pdbx_description
1 polymer ?
#
loop_
_entity_poly.entity_id
_entity_poly.type
_entity_poly.pdbx_seq_one_letter_code
_entity_poly.pdbx_strand_id
1 'polypeptide(L)' 'MSTILFDQLVPFLGPDAAAYWATVFAIRPI' A
#
# COMPACT_ATOMS: atom_id res chain seq x y z
N MET A 1 3.44 -2.77 10.47
CA MET A 1 2.82 -2.82 9.12
C MET A 1 2.27 -1.46 8.80
N SER A 2 2.53 -0.92 7.62
CA SER A 2 1.98 0.37 7.18
C SER A 2 0.48 0.21 6.84
N THR A 3 -0.36 0.17 7.87
CA THR A 3 -1.82 0.06 7.75
C THR A 3 -2.42 1.27 7.05
N ILE A 4 -1.88 2.48 7.27
CA ILE A 4 -2.44 3.70 6.69
C ILE A 4 -2.37 3.69 5.15
N LEU A 5 -1.20 3.38 4.56
CA LEU A 5 -1.08 3.34 3.10
C LEU A 5 -1.90 2.21 2.50
N PHE A 6 -1.93 1.05 3.16
CA PHE A 6 -2.75 -0.06 2.70
C PHE A 6 -4.23 0.30 2.70
N ASP A 7 -4.76 0.81 3.81
CA ASP A 7 -6.17 1.18 3.96
C ASP A 7 -6.60 2.26 2.97
N GLN A 8 -5.70 3.19 2.62
CA GLN A 8 -5.94 4.20 1.59
C GLN A 8 -5.95 3.62 0.18
N LEU A 9 -5.14 2.59 -0.11
CA LEU A 9 -4.99 2.04 -1.45
C LEU A 9 -6.01 0.94 -1.77
N VAL A 10 -6.45 0.18 -0.77
CA VAL A 10 -7.43 -0.92 -0.90
C VAL A 10 -8.69 -0.54 -1.69
N PRO A 11 -9.38 0.58 -1.41
CA PRO A 11 -10.62 0.92 -2.13
C PRO A 11 -10.39 1.27 -3.61
N PHE A 12 -9.16 1.59 -4.03
CA PHE A 12 -8.86 2.00 -5.41
C PHE A 12 -8.21 0.89 -6.24
N LEU A 13 -7.38 0.05 -5.62
CA LEU A 13 -6.52 -0.91 -6.31
C LEU A 13 -6.86 -2.37 -5.97
N GLY A 14 -7.68 -2.59 -4.94
CA GLY A 14 -7.90 -3.91 -4.37
C GLY A 14 -6.76 -4.35 -3.44
N PRO A 15 -6.98 -5.41 -2.65
CA PRO A 15 -6.09 -5.81 -1.56
C PRO A 15 -4.68 -6.21 -2.03
N ASP A 16 -4.56 -6.95 -3.14
CA ASP A 16 -3.25 -7.43 -3.62
C ASP A 16 -2.36 -6.29 -4.12
N ALA A 17 -2.91 -5.39 -4.93
CA ALA A 17 -2.18 -4.24 -5.43
C ALA A 17 -1.89 -3.22 -4.32
N ALA A 18 -2.82 -3.01 -3.38
CA ALA A 18 -2.59 -2.17 -2.22
C ALA A 18 -1.43 -2.68 -1.35
N ALA A 19 -1.33 -3.99 -1.15
CA ALA A 19 -0.22 -4.60 -0.39
C ALA A 19 1.13 -4.40 -1.09
N TYR A 20 1.18 -4.61 -2.40
CA TYR A 20 2.38 -4.36 -3.21
C TYR A 20 2.83 -2.89 -3.09
N TRP A 21 1.92 -1.94 -3.38
CA TRP A 21 2.25 -0.52 -3.35
C TRP A 21 2.57 -0.01 -1.94
N ALA A 22 1.84 -0.43 -0.90
CA ALA A 22 2.17 -0.09 0.48
C ALA A 22 3.57 -0.59 0.86
N THR A 23 3.98 -1.77 0.37
CA THR A 23 5.32 -2.32 0.59
C THR A 23 6.38 -1.51 -0.17
N VAL A 24 6.11 -1.15 -1.44
CA VAL A 24 7.01 -0.32 -2.25
C VAL A 24 7.22 1.05 -1.60
N PHE A 25 6.15 1.74 -1.21
CA PHE A 25 6.23 3.05 -0.54
C PHE A 25 6.90 2.98 0.83
N ALA A 26 6.71 1.89 1.58
CA ALA A 26 7.34 1.72 2.89
C ALA A 26 8.84 1.41 2.81
N ILE A 27 9.30 0.67 1.78
CA ILE A 27 10.70 0.27 1.61
C ILE A 27 11.50 1.32 0.81
N ARG A 28 10.85 1.96 -0.17
CA ARG A 28 11.43 2.98 -1.05
C ARG A 28 10.49 4.18 -1.19
N PRO A 29 10.37 4.99 -0.13
CA PRO A 29 9.83 6.33 -0.29
C PRO A 29 10.86 7.13 -1.11
N ILE A 30 10.57 7.38 -2.39
CA ILE A 30 11.36 8.31 -3.19
C ILE A 30 10.93 9.74 -2.90
#